data_AF-A0A328ZJ14-F1
#
_entry.id   AF-A0A328ZJ14-F1
#
_cell.length_a   1.000
_cell.length_b   1.000
_cell.length_c   1.000
_cell.angle_alpha   90.00
_cell.angle_beta   90.00
_cell.angle_gamma   90.00
#
_symmetry.space_group_name_H-M   'P 1'
#
loop_
_entity.id
_entity.type
_entity.pdbx_description
1 polymer ?
#
loop_
_entity_poly.entity_id
_entity_poly.type
_entity_poly.pdbx_seq_one_letter_code
_entity_poly.pdbx_strand_id
1 'polypeptide(L)'
;MAQVVEVDGAVLEAQFEAEDGYLVFTTEDTPYEEALHIHWLARDGRVLDVMELSAPYTPALFKDAVQVAPRTVRFSFFDDGRTWSVEVAPTPRMRLGGLPRPARRRMAWWRPAWLALRAQH
;
A
#
# COMPACT_ATOMS: atom_id res chain seq x y z
N MET A 1 -26.91 0.38 -5.04
CA MET A 1 -26.67 0.28 -3.58
C MET A 1 -25.21 0.61 -3.36
N ALA A 2 -24.88 1.53 -2.46
CA ALA A 2 -23.48 1.81 -2.13
C ALA A 2 -22.93 0.65 -1.31
N GLN A 3 -21.77 0.12 -1.70
CA GLN A 3 -21.07 -0.92 -0.94
C GLN A 3 -20.07 -0.25 -0.01
N VAL A 4 -20.02 -0.72 1.25
CA VAL A 4 -19.04 -0.28 2.25
C VAL A 4 -17.98 -1.36 2.38
N VAL A 5 -16.71 -0.94 2.41
CA VAL A 5 -15.55 -1.79 2.66
C VAL A 5 -14.80 -1.23 3.86
N GLU A 6 -14.40 -2.11 4.77
CA GLU A 6 -13.52 -1.77 5.89
C GLU A 6 -12.08 -2.05 5.48
N VAL A 7 -11.22 -1.07 5.73
CA VAL A 7 -9.76 -1.13 5.53
C VAL A 7 -9.08 -0.64 6.80
N ASP A 8 -7.84 -1.05 7.03
CA ASP A 8 -7.11 -0.59 8.21
C ASP A 8 -6.63 0.86 8.05
N GLY A 9 -6.40 1.54 9.17
CA GLY A 9 -6.04 2.96 9.23
C GLY A 9 -7.22 3.85 9.64
N ALA A 10 -6.90 5.09 10.01
CA ALA A 10 -7.83 6.13 10.45
C ALA A 10 -8.02 7.23 9.40
N VAL A 11 -6.99 7.52 8.61
CA VAL A 11 -6.99 8.58 7.58
C VAL A 11 -6.83 7.96 6.20
N LEU A 12 -7.64 8.42 5.24
CA LEU A 12 -7.49 8.13 3.82
C LEU A 12 -6.54 9.14 3.19
N GLU A 13 -5.31 8.70 2.90
CA GLU A 13 -4.26 9.54 2.31
C GLU A 13 -4.46 9.73 0.81
N ALA A 14 -4.75 8.63 0.11
CA ALA A 14 -4.94 8.65 -1.34
C ALA A 14 -5.71 7.42 -1.83
N GLN A 15 -6.34 7.59 -2.99
CA GLN A 15 -6.96 6.52 -3.76
C GLN A 15 -6.62 6.67 -5.23
N PHE A 16 -6.27 5.56 -5.87
CA PHE A 16 -6.04 5.49 -7.31
C PHE A 16 -6.88 4.37 -7.92
N GLU A 17 -7.54 4.68 -9.03
CA GLU A 17 -8.29 3.67 -9.79
C GLU A 17 -7.37 2.98 -10.81
N ALA A 18 -7.55 1.66 -10.91
CA ALA A 18 -7.03 0.84 -12.00
C ALA A 18 -8.19 0.09 -12.65
N GLU A 19 -7.95 -0.54 -13.80
CA GLU A 19 -8.99 -1.22 -14.58
C GLU A 19 -9.81 -2.23 -13.74
N ASP A 20 -9.18 -2.96 -12.82
CA ASP A 20 -9.81 -4.06 -12.08
C ASP A 20 -10.13 -3.73 -10.62
N GLY A 21 -9.90 -2.51 -10.17
CA GLY A 21 -10.00 -2.20 -8.75
C GLY A 21 -9.37 -0.89 -8.31
N TYR A 22 -9.15 -0.77 -7.01
CA TYR A 22 -8.70 0.45 -6.36
C TYR A 22 -7.47 0.18 -5.51
N LEU A 23 -6.46 1.05 -5.64
CA LEU A 23 -5.32 1.10 -4.75
C LEU A 23 -5.55 2.20 -3.72
N VAL A 24 -5.60 1.82 -2.45
CA VAL A 24 -5.99 2.71 -1.35
C VAL A 24 -4.86 2.80 -0.33
N PHE A 25 -4.56 4.02 0.09
CA PHE A 25 -3.49 4.36 1.03
C PHE A 25 -4.10 4.96 2.29
N THR A 26 -3.76 4.41 3.45
CA THR A 26 -4.29 4.86 4.75
C THR A 26 -3.21 4.86 5.83
N THR A 27 -3.38 5.71 6.84
CA THR A 27 -2.49 5.93 8.00
C THR A 27 -3.29 5.97 9.30
N GLU A 28 -2.68 5.76 10.47
CA GLU A 28 -3.36 5.60 11.76
C GLU A 28 -3.56 6.91 12.56
N ASP A 29 -3.22 8.07 12.00
CA ASP A 29 -3.35 9.39 12.68
C ASP A 29 -2.73 9.39 14.10
N THR A 30 -1.60 8.70 14.25
CA THR A 30 -0.95 8.44 15.54
C THR A 30 0.47 8.98 15.54
N PRO A 31 0.77 10.15 16.14
CA PRO A 31 1.98 10.95 15.90
C PRO A 31 3.37 10.27 16.02
N TYR A 32 3.45 9.07 16.59
CA TYR A 32 4.71 8.37 16.88
C TYR A 32 4.80 6.92 16.33
N GLU A 33 3.69 6.34 15.88
CA GLU A 33 3.61 4.94 15.42
C GLU A 33 2.74 4.83 14.17
N GLU A 34 3.07 5.63 13.14
CA GLU A 34 2.29 5.60 11.89
C GLU A 34 2.86 4.57 10.91
N ALA A 35 2.00 3.66 10.49
CA ALA A 35 2.20 2.82 9.33
C ALA A 35 1.36 3.32 8.15
N LEU A 36 1.96 3.25 6.97
CA LEU A 36 1.20 3.32 5.74
C LEU A 36 0.65 1.93 5.43
N HIS A 37 -0.66 1.80 5.38
CA HIS A 37 -1.32 0.64 4.81
C HIS A 37 -1.63 0.88 3.33
N ILE A 38 -1.30 -0.10 2.51
CA ILE A 38 -1.57 -0.08 1.07
C ILE A 38 -2.48 -1.27 0.75
N HIS A 39 -3.71 -0.97 0.35
CA HIS A 39 -4.75 -1.95 0.07
C HIS A 39 -4.99 -2.05 -1.42
N TRP A 40 -5.03 -3.28 -1.94
CA TRP A 40 -5.57 -3.57 -3.26
C TRP A 40 -6.99 -4.11 -3.11
N LEU A 41 -7.97 -3.34 -3.60
CA LEU A 41 -9.39 -3.66 -3.51
C LEU A 41 -9.92 -4.07 -4.88
N ALA A 42 -10.68 -5.16 -4.94
CA ALA A 42 -11.49 -5.48 -6.12
C ALA A 42 -12.63 -4.46 -6.28
N ARG A 43 -13.17 -4.32 -7.50
CA ARG A 43 -14.35 -3.47 -7.77
C ARG A 43 -15.59 -3.86 -6.96
N ASP A 44 -15.66 -5.11 -6.52
CA ASP A 44 -16.72 -5.63 -5.65
C ASP A 44 -16.43 -5.43 -4.15
N GLY A 45 -15.51 -4.51 -3.80
CA GLY A 45 -15.22 -4.14 -2.42
C GLY A 45 -14.43 -5.16 -1.61
N ARG A 46 -13.97 -6.27 -2.20
CA ARG A 46 -13.11 -7.22 -1.48
C ARG A 46 -11.67 -6.73 -1.38
N VAL A 47 -11.10 -6.78 -0.19
CA VAL A 47 -9.65 -6.58 0.03
C VAL A 47 -8.89 -7.81 -0.48
N LEU A 48 -8.11 -7.65 -1.55
CA LEU A 48 -7.37 -8.73 -2.20
C LEU A 48 -5.93 -8.86 -1.69
N ASP A 49 -5.28 -7.75 -1.35
CA ASP A 49 -3.92 -7.73 -0.80
C ASP A 49 -3.70 -6.50 0.07
N VAL A 50 -2.85 -6.62 1.09
CA VAL A 50 -2.52 -5.54 2.02
C VAL A 50 -1.03 -5.59 2.33
N MET A 51 -0.40 -4.43 2.24
CA MET A 51 0.97 -4.20 2.67
C MET A 51 1.04 -3.09 3.70
N GLU A 52 2.00 -3.19 4.59
CA GLU A 52 2.27 -2.18 5.61
C GLU A 52 3.70 -1.68 5.44
N LEU A 53 3.89 -0.37 5.55
CA LEU A 53 5.19 0.28 5.63
C LEU A 53 5.24 1.08 6.93
N SER A 54 6.01 0.59 7.92
CA SER A 54 6.08 1.16 9.27
C SER A 54 7.51 1.17 9.78
N ALA A 55 7.90 2.20 10.52
CA ALA A 55 9.20 2.25 11.21
C ALA A 55 9.02 2.79 12.63
N PRO A 56 9.60 2.13 13.66
CA PRO A 56 9.51 2.62 15.03
C PRO A 56 10.04 4.06 15.16
N TYR A 57 9.34 4.89 15.93
CA TYR A 57 9.74 6.27 16.23
C TYR A 57 9.95 7.15 14.99
N THR A 58 9.29 6.82 13.88
CA THR A 58 9.40 7.56 12.62
C THR A 58 8.02 8.11 12.26
N PRO A 59 7.86 9.44 12.11
CA PRO A 59 6.60 10.03 11.67
C PRO A 59 6.20 9.52 10.28
N ALA A 60 4.90 9.33 10.03
CA ALA A 60 4.42 9.20 8.67
C ALA A 60 4.42 10.56 8.00
N LEU A 61 5.08 10.63 6.86
CA LEU A 61 4.97 11.75 5.95
C LEU A 61 4.67 11.18 4.57
N PHE A 62 3.38 10.96 4.31
CA PHE A 62 2.91 10.56 3.00
C PHE A 62 2.83 11.78 2.08
N LYS A 63 3.60 11.78 0.99
CA LYS A 63 3.65 12.91 0.05
C LYS A 63 3.95 12.46 -1.37
N ASP A 64 3.74 13.37 -2.31
CA ASP A 64 4.12 13.22 -3.73
C ASP A 64 3.54 11.96 -4.41
N ALA A 65 2.36 11.52 -3.97
CA ALA A 65 1.71 10.34 -4.51
C ALA A 65 1.16 10.60 -5.93
N VAL A 66 1.63 9.83 -6.90
CA VAL A 66 1.25 9.98 -8.30
C VAL A 66 1.19 8.63 -9.00
N GLN A 67 0.15 8.43 -9.81
CA GLN A 67 0.02 7.27 -10.69
C GLN A 67 0.94 7.45 -11.91
N VAL A 68 2.05 6.72 -11.93
CA VAL A 68 3.08 6.81 -12.99
C VAL A 68 2.84 5.82 -14.13
N ALA A 69 2.01 4.81 -13.90
CA ALA A 69 1.52 3.86 -14.89
C ALA A 69 0.14 3.32 -14.46
N PRO A 70 -0.65 2.68 -15.33
CA PRO A 70 -2.02 2.26 -15.01
C PRO A 70 -2.17 1.43 -13.73
N ARG A 71 -1.13 0.69 -13.32
CA ARG A 71 -1.11 -0.15 -12.11
C ARG A 71 0.04 0.17 -11.17
N THR A 72 0.65 1.36 -11.31
CA THR A 72 1.84 1.73 -10.55
C THR A 72 1.70 3.13 -9.98
N VAL A 73 1.84 3.23 -8.66
CA VAL A 73 1.87 4.50 -7.94
C VAL A 73 3.25 4.71 -7.35
N ARG A 74 3.74 5.93 -7.47
CA ARG A 74 4.98 6.39 -6.85
C ARG A 74 4.65 7.41 -5.78
N PHE A 75 5.33 7.34 -4.65
CA PHE A 75 5.09 8.22 -3.51
C PHE A 75 6.35 8.30 -2.66
N SER A 76 6.43 9.32 -1.80
CA SER A 76 7.42 9.38 -0.74
C SER A 76 6.72 9.04 0.58
N PHE A 77 7.43 8.29 1.42
CA PHE A 77 6.97 7.95 2.76
C PHE A 77 8.18 7.87 3.67
N PHE A 78 8.03 8.46 4.85
CA PHE A 78 9.12 8.93 5.71
C PHE A 78 9.87 10.12 5.07
N ASP A 79 10.32 11.08 5.89
CA ASP A 79 11.11 12.22 5.42
C ASP A 79 12.61 11.87 5.30
N ASP A 80 12.91 10.80 4.55
CA ASP A 80 14.25 10.23 4.45
C ASP A 80 14.85 10.24 3.04
N GLY A 81 14.18 10.93 2.12
CA GLY A 81 14.57 11.07 0.72
C GLY A 81 14.28 9.85 -0.17
N ARG A 82 13.76 8.74 0.38
CA ARG A 82 13.41 7.56 -0.42
C ARG A 82 12.12 7.77 -1.19
N THR A 83 12.13 7.31 -2.42
CA THR A 83 10.92 7.20 -3.24
C THR A 83 10.47 5.74 -3.30
N TRP A 84 9.21 5.52 -2.98
CA TRP A 84 8.56 4.22 -3.02
C TRP A 84 7.75 4.06 -4.30
N SER A 85 7.74 2.85 -4.83
CA SER A 85 6.90 2.49 -5.96
C SER A 85 6.14 1.20 -5.66
N VAL A 86 4.82 1.28 -5.70
CA VAL A 86 3.94 0.13 -5.55
C VAL A 86 3.30 -0.22 -6.89
N GLU A 87 3.34 -1.49 -7.23
CA GLU A 87 2.79 -2.04 -8.47
C GLU A 87 1.77 -3.13 -8.15
N VAL A 88 0.62 -3.08 -8.82
CA VAL A 88 -0.43 -4.10 -8.75
C VAL A 88 -0.27 -5.08 -9.91
N ALA A 89 0.08 -6.33 -9.61
CA ALA A 89 0.16 -7.38 -10.62
C ALA A 89 -1.22 -7.66 -11.28
N PRO A 90 -1.28 -7.98 -12.58
CA PRO A 90 -2.54 -8.34 -13.25
C PRO A 90 -3.19 -9.61 -12.67
N THR A 91 -2.36 -10.58 -12.30
CA THR A 91 -2.76 -11.83 -11.64
C THR A 91 -1.95 -12.01 -10.36
N PRO A 92 -2.52 -12.67 -9.34
CA PRO A 92 -1.79 -12.83 -8.11
C PRO A 92 -0.62 -13.80 -8.27
N ARG A 93 0.47 -13.51 -7.56
CA ARG A 93 1.69 -14.32 -7.62
C ARG A 93 2.05 -14.78 -6.22
N MET A 94 2.51 -16.01 -6.11
CA MET A 94 3.16 -16.48 -4.90
C MET A 94 4.51 -15.76 -4.82
N ARG A 95 4.65 -14.85 -3.85
CA ARG A 95 5.87 -14.05 -3.68
C ARG A 95 6.76 -14.70 -2.63
N LEU A 96 7.67 -15.55 -3.10
CA LEU A 96 8.81 -16.06 -2.32
C LEU A 96 9.90 -14.99 -2.32
N GLY A 97 9.91 -14.14 -1.28
CA GLY A 97 10.84 -13.03 -1.13
C GLY A 97 10.29 -11.97 -0.19
N GLY A 98 11.14 -11.45 0.70
CA GLY A 98 10.75 -10.40 1.63
C GLY A 98 10.43 -9.09 0.92
N LEU A 99 9.59 -8.27 1.54
CA LEU A 99 9.40 -6.88 1.12
C LEU A 99 10.65 -6.05 1.49
N PRO A 100 10.96 -4.97 0.77
CA PRO A 100 12.04 -4.06 1.16
C PRO A 100 11.76 -3.56 2.58
N ARG A 101 12.76 -3.60 3.47
CA ARG A 101 12.58 -3.03 4.81
C ARG A 101 12.33 -1.52 4.70
N PRO A 102 11.40 -0.96 5.50
CA PRO A 102 10.74 -1.60 6.63
C PRO A 102 9.34 -2.17 6.32
N ALA A 103 9.00 -2.41 5.05
CA ALA A 103 7.70 -2.95 4.68
C ALA A 103 7.49 -4.41 5.10
N ARG A 104 6.24 -4.75 5.40
CA ARG A 104 5.78 -6.07 5.85
C ARG A 104 4.48 -6.41 5.15
N ARG A 105 4.19 -7.72 5.05
CA ARG A 105 2.92 -8.21 4.55
C ARG A 105 2.07 -8.60 5.75
N ARG A 106 0.83 -8.11 5.81
CA ARG A 106 -0.10 -8.44 6.89
C ARG A 106 -0.81 -9.77 6.67
N MET A 107 -0.77 -10.30 5.45
CA MET A 107 -1.24 -11.64 5.12
C MET A 107 -0.11 -12.67 5.14
N ALA A 108 -0.51 -13.93 5.37
CA ALA A 108 0.39 -15.06 5.35
C ALA A 108 1.12 -15.23 4.01
N TRP A 109 2.40 -15.62 4.06
CA TRP A 109 3.28 -15.75 2.90
C TRP A 109 2.84 -16.80 1.86
N TRP A 110 1.96 -17.75 2.24
CA TRP A 110 1.38 -18.73 1.32
C TRP A 110 0.16 -18.20 0.55
N ARG A 111 -0.37 -17.03 0.94
CA ARG A 111 -1.46 -16.41 0.19
C ARG A 111 -0.91 -15.72 -1.06
N PRO A 112 -1.63 -15.81 -2.19
CA PRO A 112 -1.16 -15.24 -3.42
C PRO A 112 -1.32 -13.70 -3.32
N ALA A 113 -0.31 -12.95 -3.79
CA ALA A 113 -0.17 -11.52 -3.57
C ALA A 113 -0.22 -10.74 -4.88
N TRP A 114 -0.85 -9.57 -4.86
CA TRP A 114 -0.94 -8.65 -6.00
C TRP A 114 0.11 -7.55 -5.91
N LEU A 115 0.37 -7.04 -4.71
CA LEU A 115 1.21 -5.88 -4.46
C LEU A 115 2.70 -6.24 -4.47
N ALA A 116 3.47 -5.50 -5.26
CA ALA A 116 4.92 -5.37 -5.17
C ALA A 116 5.28 -3.97 -4.70
N LEU A 117 6.29 -3.87 -3.85
CA LEU A 117 6.86 -2.59 -3.41
C LEU A 117 8.35 -2.57 -3.70
N ARG A 118 8.84 -1.43 -4.18
CA ARG A 118 10.26 -1.14 -4.40
C ARG A 118 10.61 0.19 -3.77
N ALA A 119 11.81 0.26 -3.20
CA ALA A 119 12.42 1.51 -2.72
C ALA A 119 13.50 1.95 -3.70
N GLN A 120 13.59 3.26 -3.95
CA GLN A 120 14.63 3.92 -4.74
C GLN A 120 15.25 5.04 -3.89
N HIS A 121 16.56 5.23 -4.03
CA HIS A 121 17.33 6.31 -3.40
C HIS A 121 17.59 7.43 -4.40
#